data_AF-A0A6A5AWK2-F1
#
_entry.id   AF-A0A6A5AWK2-F1
#
_cell.length_a   1.000
_cell.length_b   1.000
_cell.length_c   1.000
_cell.angle_alpha   90.00
_cell.angle_beta   90.00
_cell.angle_gamma   90.00
#
_symmetry.space_group_name_H-M   'P 1'
#
loop_
_entity.id
_entity.type
_entity.pdbx_description
1 polymer ?
#
loop_
_entity_poly.entity_id
_entity_poly.type
_entity_poly.pdbx_seq_one_letter_code
_entity_poly.pdbx_strand_id
1 'polypeptide(L)'
;GGESYMDLIFRLRPVVIEFERKKRDCLVICSESVLRCLMGYFTGVDADDVPHLPTKKGVVFELSPHRDGCDIKQFQLEFEAHSE
;
A
#
# COMPACT_ATOMS: atom_id res chain seq x y z
N GLY A 1 9.62 -0.86 -22.83
CA GLY A 1 8.72 0.19 -22.33
C GLY A 1 8.50 -0.04 -20.86
N GLY A 2 8.54 1.01 -20.04
CA GLY A 2 8.22 0.94 -18.60
C GLY A 2 6.74 1.24 -18.34
N GLU A 3 6.30 1.01 -17.11
CA GLU A 3 4.98 1.41 -16.59
C GLU A 3 5.21 2.57 -15.61
N SER A 4 4.45 3.66 -15.74
CA SER A 4 4.53 4.80 -14.81
C SER A 4 3.68 4.57 -13.56
N TYR A 5 3.91 5.35 -12.50
CA TYR A 5 3.04 5.32 -11.31
C TYR A 5 1.59 5.71 -11.65
N MET A 6 1.38 6.59 -12.64
CA MET A 6 0.04 6.94 -13.11
C MET A 6 -0.65 5.73 -13.72
N ASP A 7 0.05 4.97 -14.59
CA ASP A 7 -0.49 3.73 -15.17
C ASP A 7 -0.87 2.72 -14.07
N LEU A 8 -0.02 2.60 -13.05
CA LEU A 8 -0.25 1.72 -11.90
C LEU A 8 -1.49 2.15 -11.09
N ILE A 9 -1.64 3.44 -10.82
CA ILE A 9 -2.81 4.00 -10.12
C ILE A 9 -4.09 3.71 -10.91
N PHE A 10 -4.10 3.95 -12.22
CA PHE A 10 -5.25 3.65 -13.07
C PHE A 10 -5.62 2.15 -13.04
N ARG A 11 -4.61 1.28 -13.09
CA ARG A 11 -4.79 -0.17 -13.04
C ARG A 11 -5.31 -0.67 -11.69
N LEU A 12 -4.97 0.01 -10.58
CA LEU A 12 -5.40 -0.36 -9.23
C LEU A 12 -6.80 0.14 -8.86
N ARG A 13 -7.42 1.04 -9.64
CA ARG A 13 -8.77 1.57 -9.36
C ARG A 13 -9.82 0.49 -9.03
N PRO A 14 -9.94 -0.63 -9.77
CA PRO A 14 -10.92 -1.66 -9.44
C PRO A 14 -10.65 -2.33 -8.09
N VAL A 15 -9.37 -2.51 -7.73
CA VAL A 15 -8.96 -3.12 -6.45
C VAL A 15 -9.36 -2.22 -5.29
N VAL A 16 -9.11 -0.92 -5.42
CA VAL A 16 -9.50 0.10 -4.44
C VAL A 16 -11.02 0.12 -4.23
N ILE A 17 -11.81 0.11 -5.32
CA ILE A 17 -13.29 0.05 -5.24
C ILE A 17 -13.74 -1.20 -4.46
N GLU A 18 -13.08 -2.34 -4.68
CA GLU A 18 -13.38 -3.57 -3.95
C GLU A 18 -13.02 -3.49 -2.47
N PHE A 19 -11.94 -2.79 -2.10
CA PHE A 19 -11.58 -2.55 -0.70
C PHE A 19 -12.63 -1.68 0.00
N GLU A 20 -13.03 -0.57 -0.61
CA GLU A 20 -14.10 0.30 -0.06
C GLU A 20 -15.44 -0.43 0.08
N ARG A 21 -15.75 -1.34 -0.84
CA ARG A 21 -16.99 -2.13 -0.79
C ARG A 21 -16.98 -3.22 0.29
N LYS A 22 -15.81 -3.80 0.58
CA LYS A 22 -15.69 -4.94 1.50
C LYS A 22 -15.35 -4.46 2.92
N LYS A 23 -16.28 -4.67 3.85
CA LYS A 23 -16.10 -4.32 5.28
C LYS A 23 -15.27 -5.34 6.08
N ARG A 24 -14.34 -6.06 5.43
CA ARG A 24 -13.54 -7.11 6.08
C ARG A 24 -12.06 -6.82 5.90
N ASP A 25 -11.27 -7.24 6.88
CA ASP A 25 -9.82 -7.15 6.82
C ASP A 25 -9.27 -7.96 5.64
N CYS A 26 -8.22 -7.44 4.99
CA CYS A 26 -7.55 -8.11 3.89
C CYS A 26 -6.03 -7.96 3.98
N LEU A 27 -5.31 -9.00 3.58
CA LEU A 27 -3.86 -9.00 3.44
C LEU A 27 -3.50 -8.86 1.96
N VAL A 28 -2.69 -7.86 1.64
CA VAL A 28 -2.20 -7.60 0.28
C VAL A 28 -0.70 -7.84 0.23
N ILE A 29 -0.28 -8.88 -0.50
CA ILE A 29 1.13 -9.14 -0.81
C ILE A 29 1.40 -8.57 -2.20
N CYS A 30 2.23 -7.54 -2.28
CA CYS A 30 2.45 -6.79 -3.52
C CYS A 30 3.88 -6.23 -3.61
N SER A 31 4.20 -5.64 -4.76
CA SER A 31 5.46 -4.92 -4.94
C SER A 31 5.45 -3.57 -4.21
N GLU A 32 6.63 -3.01 -3.99
CA GLU A 32 6.80 -1.71 -3.33
C GLU A 32 6.03 -0.58 -4.02
N SER A 33 6.03 -0.53 -5.36
CA SER A 33 5.27 0.48 -6.11
C SER A 33 3.75 0.37 -5.89
N VAL A 34 3.23 -0.86 -5.81
CA VAL A 34 1.79 -1.08 -5.54
C VAL A 34 1.45 -0.68 -4.11
N LEU A 35 2.31 -1.02 -3.14
CA LEU A 35 2.16 -0.59 -1.76
C LEU A 35 2.09 0.94 -1.66
N ARG A 36 3.00 1.66 -2.31
CA ARG A 36 2.97 3.13 -2.35
C ARG A 36 1.68 3.68 -2.94
N CYS A 37 1.20 3.12 -4.05
CA CYS A 37 -0.08 3.53 -4.64
C CYS A 37 -1.27 3.32 -3.70
N LEU A 38 -1.31 2.17 -3.00
CA LEU A 38 -2.38 1.88 -2.05
C LEU A 38 -2.30 2.80 -0.82
N MET A 39 -1.11 2.98 -0.25
CA MET A 39 -0.88 3.92 0.86
C MET A 39 -1.31 5.33 0.46
N GLY A 40 -0.82 5.83 -0.69
CA GLY A 40 -1.14 7.16 -1.18
C GLY A 40 -2.63 7.39 -1.39
N TYR A 41 -3.36 6.37 -1.87
CA TYR A 41 -4.82 6.43 -1.96
C TYR A 41 -5.48 6.63 -0.59
N PHE A 42 -5.16 5.76 0.38
CA PHE A 42 -5.80 5.82 1.70
C PHE A 42 -5.36 7.01 2.56
N THR A 43 -4.16 7.55 2.33
CA THR A 43 -3.66 8.75 3.03
C THR A 43 -3.95 10.07 2.31
N GLY A 44 -4.56 10.04 1.12
CA GLY A 44 -4.90 11.25 0.35
C GLY A 44 -3.68 12.02 -0.15
N VAL A 45 -2.62 11.30 -0.57
CA VAL A 45 -1.38 11.89 -1.10
C VAL A 45 -1.52 12.15 -2.59
N ASP A 46 -1.00 13.28 -3.07
CA ASP A 46 -1.02 13.64 -4.48
C ASP A 46 -0.22 12.63 -5.32
N ALA A 47 -0.70 12.38 -6.55
CA ALA A 47 -0.14 11.33 -7.42
C ALA A 47 1.35 11.54 -7.74
N ASP A 48 1.81 12.79 -7.77
CA ASP A 48 3.21 13.14 -8.01
C ASP A 48 4.12 12.80 -6.82
N ASP A 49 3.55 12.75 -5.60
CA ASP A 49 4.28 12.43 -4.36
C ASP A 49 4.25 10.93 -4.00
N VAL A 50 3.30 10.16 -4.56
CA VAL A 50 3.19 8.70 -4.36
C VAL A 50 4.52 7.96 -4.58
N PRO A 51 5.32 8.23 -5.63
CA PRO A 51 6.60 7.56 -5.83
C PRO A 51 7.60 7.76 -4.69
N HIS A 52 7.44 8.84 -3.91
CA HIS A 52 8.35 9.27 -2.86
C HIS A 52 7.89 8.84 -1.46
N LEU A 53 6.74 8.15 -1.34
CA LEU A 53 6.27 7.65 -0.06
C LEU A 53 7.27 6.67 0.57
N PRO A 54 7.62 6.87 1.85
CA PRO A 54 8.61 6.04 2.52
C PRO A 54 8.06 4.62 2.73
N THR A 55 8.85 3.64 2.32
CA THR A 55 8.57 2.22 2.48
C THR A 55 9.82 1.52 3.02
N LYS A 56 9.63 0.46 3.81
CA LYS A 56 10.72 -0.31 4.40
C LYS A 56 10.53 -1.80 4.09
N LYS A 57 11.61 -2.46 3.68
CA LYS A 57 11.61 -3.92 3.46
C LYS A 57 11.44 -4.65 4.79
N GLY A 58 10.75 -5.78 4.76
CA GLY A 58 10.51 -6.60 5.95
C GLY A 58 9.58 -5.94 6.96
N VAL A 59 8.77 -4.96 6.54
CA VAL A 59 7.74 -4.32 7.37
C VAL A 59 6.37 -4.60 6.78
N VAL A 60 5.42 -4.99 7.64
CA VAL A 60 4.00 -5.01 7.30
C VAL A 60 3.40 -3.68 7.70
N PHE A 61 2.67 -3.06 6.77
CA PHE A 61 1.91 -1.84 7.00
C PHE A 61 0.44 -2.19 7.18
N GLU A 62 -0.12 -1.89 8.35
CA GLU A 62 -1.57 -1.94 8.60
C GLU A 62 -2.14 -0.57 8.30
N LEU A 63 -3.06 -0.52 7.34
CA LEU A 63 -3.83 0.67 6.99
C LEU A 63 -5.21 0.54 7.61
N SER A 64 -5.61 1.53 8.41
CA SER A 64 -6.96 1.63 8.98
C SER A 64 -7.63 2.91 8.48
N PRO A 65 -8.31 2.86 7.32
CA PRO A 65 -9.01 4.01 6.76
C PRO A 65 -10.18 4.44 7.65
N HIS A 66 -10.37 5.75 7.81
CA HIS A 66 -11.49 6.35 8.53
C HIS A 66 -11.93 7.64 7.81
N ARG A 67 -12.92 8.35 8.36
CA ARG A 67 -13.53 9.53 7.72
C ARG A 67 -12.52 10.64 7.38
N ASP A 68 -11.52 10.81 8.24
CA ASP A 68 -10.61 11.97 8.22
C ASP A 68 -9.20 11.61 7.73
N GLY A 69 -9.01 10.38 7.23
CA GLY A 69 -7.70 9.89 6.78
C GLY A 69 -7.53 8.39 6.95
N CYS A 70 -6.30 7.98 7.23
CA CYS A 70 -5.95 6.58 7.46
C CYS A 70 -4.86 6.49 8.52
N ASP A 71 -5.10 5.72 9.57
CA ASP A 71 -4.05 5.37 10.52
C ASP A 71 -3.11 4.34 9.88
N ILE A 72 -1.81 4.50 10.11
CA ILE A 72 -0.77 3.59 9.62
C ILE A 72 0.00 3.04 10.80
N LYS A 73 0.02 1.71 10.94
CA LYS A 73 0.91 1.01 11.87
C LYS A 73 1.95 0.20 11.09
N GLN A 74 3.14 0.08 11.66
CA GLN A 74 4.26 -0.66 11.07
C GLN A 74 4.65 -1.80 11.99
N PHE A 75 4.71 -3.00 11.43
CA PHE A 75 5.14 -4.21 12.12
C PHE A 75 6.42 -4.72 11.47
N GLN A 76 7.54 -4.63 12.19
CA GLN A 76 8.78 -5.21 11.73
C GLN A 76 8.66 -6.74 11.79
N LEU A 77 8.86 -7.40 10.65
CA LEU A 77 8.96 -8.84 10.61
C LEU A 77 10.35 -9.25 11.11
N GLU A 78 10.35 -10.15 12.08
CA GLU A 78 11.54 -10.87 12.53
C GLU A 78 11.67 -12.11 11.65
N PHE A 79 12.68 -12.13 10.80
CA PHE A 79 13.02 -13.32 10.03
C PHE A 79 14.10 -14.06 10.80
N GLU A 80 13.76 -15.24 11.35
CA GLU A 80 14.80 -16.17 11.76
C GLU A 80 15.53 -16.63 10.51
N ALA A 81 16.81 -16.28 10.39
CA ALA A 81 17.66 -16.77 9.34
C ALA A 81 17.76 -18.29 9.50
N HIS A 82 16.98 -19.03 8.70
CA HIS A 82 17.19 -20.45 8.54
C HIS A 82 18.46 -20.60 7.72
N SER A 83 19.60 -20.76 8.41
CA SER A 83 20.84 -21.19 7.80
C SER A 83 20.61 -22.59 7.22
N GLU A 84 20.51 -22.66 5.89
CA GLU A 84 20.68 -23.91 5.11
C GLU A 84 22.13 -24.43 5.23
#